data_AF-A0A7S2E3E5-F1
#
_entry.id   AF-A0A7S2E3E5-F1
#
_cell.length_a   1.000
_cell.length_b   1.000
_cell.length_c   1.000
_cell.angle_alpha   90.00
_cell.angle_beta   90.00
_cell.angle_gamma   90.00
#
_symmetry.space_group_name_H-M   'P 1'
#
loop_
_entity.id
_entity.type
_entity.pdbx_description
1 polymer ?
#
loop_
_entity_poly.entity_id
_entity_poly.type
_entity_poly.pdbx_seq_one_letter_code
_entity_poly.pdbx_strand_id
1 'polypeptide(L)'
;DWMCIAGALMDHIARPDRTLPMTLTAWRGSKLSRAQAASLRAGEVVLPPMFVSASTCRQAAEAFQDVFLVRFCIPTACRHAGLVRGTLENGEVALLPYTPLRIMEVGEDDIIRVYVIEDLQAVERTAGMACRAFPI
;
A
#
# COMPACT_ATOMS: atom_id res chain seq x y z
N ASP A 1 -4.68 -25.30 -6.79
CA ASP A 1 -4.76 -24.83 -5.40
C ASP A 1 -4.37 -23.36 -5.38
N TRP A 2 -5.31 -22.48 -4.99
CA TRP A 2 -5.09 -21.02 -4.99
C TRP A 2 -4.01 -20.60 -3.98
N MET A 3 -3.81 -21.39 -2.92
CA MET A 3 -2.79 -21.15 -1.92
C MET A 3 -1.38 -21.25 -2.49
N CYS A 4 -1.14 -22.17 -3.43
CA CYS A 4 0.15 -22.30 -4.10
C CYS A 4 0.47 -21.08 -4.98
N ILE A 5 -0.54 -20.53 -5.67
CA ILE A 5 -0.38 -19.35 -6.52
C ILE A 5 -0.11 -18.10 -5.66
N ALA A 6 -0.88 -17.92 -4.59
CA ALA A 6 -0.64 -16.85 -3.63
C ALA A 6 0.75 -16.95 -2.99
N GLY A 7 1.17 -18.15 -2.58
CA GLY A 7 2.50 -18.43 -2.06
C GLY A 7 3.61 -18.04 -3.04
N ALA A 8 3.51 -18.50 -4.29
CA ALA A 8 4.49 -18.17 -5.32
C ALA A 8 4.57 -16.66 -5.61
N LEU A 9 3.43 -15.94 -5.57
CA LEU A 9 3.41 -14.49 -5.77
C LEU A 9 4.01 -13.75 -4.56
N MET A 10 3.70 -14.18 -3.34
CA MET A 10 4.30 -13.62 -2.12
C MET A 10 5.81 -13.80 -2.13
N ASP A 11 6.29 -15.01 -2.42
CA ASP A 11 7.72 -15.32 -2.53
C ASP A 11 8.38 -14.46 -3.61
N HIS A 12 7.71 -14.29 -4.75
CA HIS A 12 8.20 -13.48 -5.85
C HIS A 12 8.34 -11.99 -5.51
N ILE A 13 7.39 -11.43 -4.75
CA ILE A 13 7.42 -10.02 -4.34
C ILE A 13 8.43 -9.80 -3.20
N ALA A 14 8.53 -10.74 -2.27
CA ALA A 14 9.39 -10.65 -1.09
C ALA A 14 10.87 -10.98 -1.37
N ARG A 15 11.26 -11.27 -2.63
CA ARG A 15 12.64 -11.67 -2.94
C ARG A 15 13.61 -10.53 -2.62
N PRO A 16 14.78 -10.82 -2.00
CA PRO A 16 15.76 -9.80 -1.65
C PRO A 16 16.25 -8.96 -2.82
N ASP A 17 16.38 -9.54 -4.02
CA ASP A 17 16.80 -8.86 -5.26
C ASP A 17 15.73 -7.92 -5.84
N ARG A 18 14.52 -7.94 -5.29
CA ARG A 18 13.40 -7.06 -5.64
C ARG A 18 13.07 -6.04 -4.56
N THR A 19 13.89 -5.98 -3.52
CA THR A 19 13.79 -4.91 -2.52
C THR A 19 14.00 -3.55 -3.17
N LEU A 20 13.25 -2.57 -2.69
CA LEU A 20 13.28 -1.23 -3.23
C LEU A 20 14.62 -0.56 -2.87
N PRO A 21 15.41 -0.09 -3.85
CA PRO A 21 16.73 0.50 -3.60
C PRO A 21 16.66 1.86 -2.91
N MET A 22 15.47 2.46 -2.86
CA MET A 22 15.18 3.76 -2.27
C MET A 22 13.72 3.82 -1.84
N THR A 23 13.39 4.81 -0.99
CA THR A 23 12.01 5.14 -0.67
C THR A 23 11.25 5.45 -1.95
N LEU A 24 10.13 4.76 -2.14
CA LEU A 24 9.33 4.84 -3.35
C LEU A 24 7.99 5.52 -3.05
N THR A 25 7.60 6.46 -3.92
CA THR A 25 6.21 6.91 -3.97
C THR A 25 5.47 6.09 -5.02
N ALA A 26 4.35 5.49 -4.63
CA ALA A 26 3.45 4.80 -5.53
C ALA A 26 2.02 5.33 -5.36
N TRP A 27 1.20 5.15 -6.38
CA TRP A 27 -0.12 5.73 -6.52
C TRP A 27 -1.13 4.66 -6.91
N ARG A 28 -2.33 4.72 -6.35
CA ARG A 28 -3.44 3.82 -6.71
C ARG A 28 -4.74 4.61 -6.78
N GLY A 29 -5.45 4.50 -7.90
CA GLY A 29 -6.84 4.94 -7.99
C GLY A 29 -7.73 4.12 -7.06
N SER A 30 -8.59 4.78 -6.31
CA SER A 30 -9.47 4.15 -5.34
C SER A 30 -10.94 4.44 -5.63
N LYS A 31 -11.77 3.42 -5.37
CA LYS A 31 -13.24 3.49 -5.46
C LYS A 31 -13.91 3.82 -4.13
N LEU A 32 -13.11 4.19 -3.13
CA LEU A 32 -13.61 4.64 -1.83
C LEU A 32 -14.63 5.77 -2.02
N SER A 33 -15.80 5.61 -1.42
CA SER A 33 -16.76 6.71 -1.29
C SER A 33 -16.22 7.78 -0.33
N ARG A 34 -16.74 9.01 -0.44
CA ARG A 34 -16.42 10.10 0.51
C ARG A 34 -16.71 9.71 1.96
N ALA A 35 -17.77 8.93 2.20
CA ALA A 35 -18.10 8.45 3.54
C ALA A 35 -17.05 7.46 4.08
N GLN A 36 -16.60 6.51 3.26
CA GLN A 36 -15.53 5.59 3.66
C GLN A 36 -14.21 6.33 3.87
N ALA A 37 -13.86 7.29 3.01
CA ALA A 37 -12.67 8.11 3.17
C ALA A 37 -12.72 8.96 4.44
N ALA A 38 -13.85 9.59 4.74
CA ALA A 38 -14.06 10.38 5.96
C ALA A 38 -13.99 9.53 7.25
N SER A 39 -14.15 8.21 7.15
CA SER A 39 -13.98 7.30 8.28
C SER A 39 -12.51 7.00 8.61
N LEU A 40 -11.56 7.35 7.72
CA LEU A 40 -10.11 7.23 7.96
C LEU A 40 -9.64 8.35 8.87
N ARG A 41 -8.81 7.99 9.84
CA ARG A 41 -8.21 8.95 10.77
C ARG A 41 -6.69 8.95 10.62
N ALA A 42 -6.08 10.12 10.68
CA ALA A 42 -4.63 10.21 10.73
C ALA A 42 -4.08 9.40 11.93
N GLY A 43 -2.99 8.69 11.69
CA GLY A 43 -2.37 7.73 12.61
C GLY A 43 -2.93 6.30 12.50
N GLU A 44 -4.17 6.12 12.05
CA GLU A 44 -4.80 4.79 11.98
C GLU A 44 -3.98 3.80 11.15
N VAL A 45 -3.91 2.55 11.60
CA VAL A 45 -3.27 1.46 10.86
C VAL A 45 -4.34 0.58 10.24
N VAL A 46 -4.22 0.40 8.93
CA VAL A 46 -5.11 -0.38 8.11
C VAL A 46 -4.35 -1.56 7.50
N LEU A 47 -5.02 -2.72 7.46
CA LEU A 47 -4.46 -3.98 6.95
C LEU A 47 -5.32 -4.46 5.78
N PRO A 48 -4.95 -4.16 4.53
CA PRO A 48 -5.67 -4.66 3.37
C PRO A 48 -5.56 -6.19 3.32
N PRO A 49 -6.67 -6.95 3.27
CA PRO A 49 -6.62 -8.42 3.30
C PRO A 49 -6.16 -9.05 1.97
N MET A 50 -6.01 -8.23 0.92
CA MET A 50 -5.65 -8.64 -0.43
C MET A 50 -4.36 -7.93 -0.86
N PHE A 51 -3.73 -8.43 -1.93
CA PHE A 51 -2.64 -7.71 -2.59
C PHE A 51 -3.09 -6.31 -3.01
N VAL A 52 -2.23 -5.31 -2.79
CA VAL A 52 -2.46 -3.94 -3.24
C VAL A 52 -1.49 -3.64 -4.36
N SER A 53 -2.01 -3.55 -5.58
CA SER A 53 -1.28 -3.00 -6.73
C SER A 53 -1.34 -1.47 -6.72
N ALA A 54 -0.22 -0.84 -7.02
CA ALA A 54 -0.02 0.60 -7.18
C ALA A 54 0.99 0.86 -8.31
N SER A 55 0.97 2.06 -8.89
CA SER A 55 1.90 2.47 -9.95
C SER A 55 2.85 3.55 -9.44
N THR A 56 4.11 3.52 -9.88
CA THR A 56 5.03 4.66 -9.67
C THR A 56 4.65 5.88 -10.50
N CYS A 57 3.79 5.69 -11.53
CA CYS A 57 3.27 6.75 -12.37
C CYS A 57 1.90 7.23 -11.86
N ARG A 58 1.82 8.50 -11.42
CA ARG A 58 0.58 9.12 -10.95
C ARG A 58 -0.51 9.11 -12.03
N GLN A 59 -0.16 9.49 -13.25
CA GLN A 59 -1.12 9.57 -14.36
C GLN A 59 -1.77 8.21 -14.67
N ALA A 60 -1.01 7.12 -14.55
CA ALA A 60 -1.53 5.77 -14.72
C ALA A 60 -2.55 5.40 -13.62
N ALA A 61 -2.32 5.87 -12.38
CA ALA A 61 -3.24 5.63 -11.27
C ALA A 61 -4.51 6.49 -11.34
N GLU A 62 -4.42 7.72 -11.86
CA GLU A 62 -5.56 8.62 -12.10
C GLU A 62 -6.54 8.05 -13.12
N ALA A 63 -6.09 7.23 -14.08
CA ALA A 63 -6.97 6.55 -15.02
C ALA A 63 -7.98 5.59 -14.35
N PHE A 64 -7.71 5.17 -13.11
CA PHE A 64 -8.57 4.30 -12.31
C PHE A 64 -9.15 5.01 -11.07
N GLN A 65 -9.02 6.33 -10.99
CA GLN A 65 -9.59 7.12 -9.91
C GLN A 65 -11.09 7.32 -10.15
N ASP A 66 -11.91 6.69 -9.33
CA ASP A 66 -13.35 6.99 -9.30
C ASP A 66 -13.64 8.17 -8.36
N VAL A 67 -12.95 8.23 -7.20
CA VAL A 67 -13.11 9.35 -6.24
C VAL A 67 -11.76 9.78 -5.63
N PHE A 68 -11.04 8.87 -4.97
CA PHE A 68 -9.80 9.21 -4.26
C PHE A 68 -8.57 8.60 -4.92
N LEU A 69 -7.44 9.28 -4.77
CA LEU A 69 -6.12 8.74 -5.09
C LEU A 69 -5.38 8.38 -3.80
N VAL A 70 -4.84 7.16 -3.72
CA VAL A 70 -4.03 6.74 -2.57
C VAL A 70 -2.56 6.90 -2.94
N ARG A 71 -1.84 7.71 -2.16
CA ARG A 71 -0.40 7.93 -2.28
C ARG A 71 0.34 7.14 -1.22
N PHE A 72 1.04 6.10 -1.63
CA PHE A 72 1.90 5.29 -0.79
C PHE A 72 3.30 5.87 -0.71
N CYS A 73 3.81 6.05 0.51
CA CYS A 73 5.23 6.20 0.79
C CYS A 73 5.76 4.85 1.29
N ILE A 74 6.61 4.21 0.49
CA ILE A 74 7.15 2.88 0.75
C ILE A 74 8.63 3.03 1.11
N PRO A 75 9.06 2.74 2.34
CA PRO A 75 10.44 2.95 2.76
C PRO A 75 11.42 2.01 2.06
N THR A 76 12.67 2.45 1.91
CA THR A 76 13.80 1.59 1.53
C THR A 76 13.85 0.39 2.48
N ALA A 77 14.01 -0.84 1.94
CA ALA A 77 14.00 -2.10 2.69
C ALA A 77 12.64 -2.65 3.18
N CYS A 78 11.51 -2.06 2.76
CA CYS A 78 10.21 -2.69 2.97
C CYS A 78 10.17 -4.09 2.32
N ARG A 79 9.94 -5.15 3.12
CA ARG A 79 9.85 -6.55 2.64
C ARG A 79 8.45 -6.94 2.18
N HIS A 80 7.47 -6.09 2.45
CA HIS A 80 6.07 -6.30 2.12
C HIS A 80 5.67 -5.65 0.81
N ALA A 81 6.63 -5.05 0.08
CA ALA A 81 6.43 -4.37 -1.19
C ALA A 81 7.51 -4.79 -2.18
N GLY A 82 7.15 -4.93 -3.45
CA GLY A 82 8.12 -5.25 -4.50
C GLY A 82 7.64 -4.81 -5.88
N LEU A 83 8.59 -4.66 -6.79
CA LEU A 83 8.31 -4.37 -8.20
C LEU A 83 7.84 -5.64 -8.91
N VAL A 84 6.72 -5.55 -9.63
CA VAL A 84 6.20 -6.68 -10.42
C VAL A 84 7.08 -6.94 -11.64
N ARG A 85 7.51 -5.88 -12.34
CA ARG A 85 8.28 -5.95 -13.59
C ARG A 85 9.77 -5.61 -13.46
N GLY A 86 10.28 -5.43 -12.23
CA GLY A 86 11.70 -5.18 -11.98
C GLY A 86 12.24 -3.81 -12.41
N THR A 87 11.44 -2.96 -13.04
CA THR A 87 11.80 -1.59 -13.42
C THR A 87 10.98 -0.56 -12.64
N LEU A 88 11.61 0.55 -12.25
CA LEU A 88 10.97 1.66 -11.56
C LEU A 88 10.20 2.59 -12.52
N GLU A 89 10.67 2.72 -13.76
CA GLU A 89 10.03 3.53 -14.79
C GLU A 89 8.67 2.93 -15.16
N ASN A 90 7.59 3.65 -14.82
CA ASN A 90 6.20 3.19 -14.97
C ASN A 90 5.95 1.81 -14.32
N GLY A 91 6.67 1.54 -13.24
CA GLY A 91 6.63 0.27 -12.54
C GLY A 91 5.31 0.06 -11.81
N GLU A 92 4.80 -1.16 -11.91
CA GLU A 92 3.79 -1.66 -11.00
C GLU A 92 4.48 -2.18 -9.74
N VAL A 93 4.00 -1.69 -8.60
CA VAL A 93 4.41 -2.09 -7.26
C VAL A 93 3.27 -2.90 -6.66
N ALA A 94 3.59 -4.06 -6.10
CA ALA A 94 2.64 -4.87 -5.37
C ALA A 94 3.02 -4.87 -3.88
N LEU A 95 2.03 -4.60 -3.04
CA LEU A 95 2.10 -4.82 -1.60
C LEU A 95 1.45 -6.17 -1.29
N LEU A 96 2.04 -6.92 -0.37
CA LEU A 96 1.53 -8.21 0.09
C LEU A 96 0.21 -8.05 0.86
N PRO A 97 -0.62 -9.09 0.94
CA PRO A 97 -1.76 -9.11 1.85
C PRO A 97 -1.33 -8.80 3.29
N TYR A 98 -2.19 -8.09 4.01
CA TYR A 98 -1.99 -7.64 5.39
C TYR A 98 -0.75 -6.77 5.60
N THR A 99 -0.25 -6.13 4.54
CA THR A 99 0.79 -5.11 4.70
C THR A 99 0.24 -3.94 5.53
N PRO A 100 0.86 -3.61 6.68
CA PRO A 100 0.40 -2.52 7.53
C PRO A 100 0.61 -1.16 6.86
N LEU A 101 -0.46 -0.40 6.69
CA LEU A 101 -0.43 0.96 6.16
C LEU A 101 -0.89 1.92 7.25
N ARG A 102 -0.09 2.95 7.53
CA ARG A 102 -0.49 4.06 8.39
C ARG A 102 -1.12 5.16 7.55
N ILE A 103 -2.34 5.56 7.90
CA ILE A 103 -2.96 6.76 7.34
C ILE A 103 -2.21 7.96 7.90
N MET A 104 -1.60 8.75 7.01
CA MET A 104 -0.94 9.99 7.41
C MET A 104 -1.93 11.15 7.37
N GLU A 105 -2.73 11.21 6.31
CA GLU A 105 -3.67 12.30 6.04
C GLU A 105 -4.71 11.86 5.01
N VAL A 106 -5.92 12.41 5.11
CA VAL A 106 -6.90 12.47 4.01
C VAL A 106 -7.02 13.92 3.63
N GLY A 107 -6.41 14.30 2.50
CA GLY A 107 -6.36 15.69 2.05
C GLY A 107 -7.66 16.15 1.38
N GLU A 108 -7.85 17.47 1.32
CA GLU A 108 -8.96 18.10 0.58
C GLU A 108 -8.83 17.94 -0.93
N ASP A 109 -7.64 17.55 -1.41
CA ASP A 109 -7.32 17.23 -2.80
C ASP A 109 -7.79 15.83 -3.25
N ASP A 110 -8.63 15.19 -2.44
CA ASP A 110 -9.04 13.79 -2.61
C ASP A 110 -7.84 12.82 -2.67
N ILE A 111 -6.72 13.19 -2.04
CA ILE A 111 -5.53 12.33 -1.89
C ILE A 111 -5.44 11.78 -0.47
N ILE A 112 -5.43 10.46 -0.36
CA ILE A 112 -5.17 9.75 0.90
C ILE A 112 -3.68 9.41 0.95
N ARG A 113 -2.95 10.05 1.86
CA ARG A 113 -1.51 9.83 2.05
C ARG A 113 -1.31 8.71 3.05
N VAL A 114 -0.61 7.66 2.64
CA VAL A 114 -0.34 6.49 3.47
C VAL A 114 1.14 6.17 3.52
N TYR A 115 1.60 5.70 4.68
CA TYR A 115 2.97 5.22 4.89
C TYR A 115 2.95 3.72 5.11
N VAL A 116 3.78 2.98 4.37
CA VAL A 116 3.91 1.52 4.56
C VAL A 116 4.83 1.26 5.75
N ILE A 117 4.31 0.54 6.75
CA ILE A 117 5.10 0.17 7.93
C ILE A 117 5.95 -1.06 7.58
N GLU A 118 7.26 -0.95 7.79
CA GLU A 118 8.24 -1.99 7.44
C GLU A 118 8.31 -3.16 8.43
N ASP A 119 7.98 -2.91 9.70
CA ASP A 119 8.07 -3.88 10.79
C ASP A 119 6.74 -3.99 11.54
N LEU A 120 6.16 -5.18 11.54
CA LEU A 120 4.93 -5.49 12.28
C LEU A 120 5.13 -5.35 13.80
N GLN A 121 6.34 -5.56 14.34
CA GLN A 121 6.61 -5.28 15.75
C GLN A 121 6.52 -3.79 16.08
N ALA A 122 6.76 -2.91 15.10
CA ALA A 122 6.51 -1.48 15.28
C ALA A 122 5.00 -1.18 15.39
N VAL A 123 4.14 -1.99 14.75
CA VAL A 123 2.68 -1.90 14.91
C VAL A 123 2.26 -2.29 16.33
N GLU A 124 2.79 -3.39 16.85
CA GLU A 124 2.52 -3.87 18.22
C GLU A 124 3.06 -2.95 19.32
N ARG A 125 4.21 -2.29 19.13
CA ARG A 125 4.70 -1.28 20.08
C ARG A 125 3.86 0.00 20.10
N THR A 126 3.04 0.21 19.06
CA THR A 126 2.07 1.29 18.99
C THR A 126 0.67 0.85 19.47
N ALA A 127 0.55 -0.30 20.17
CA ALA A 127 -0.70 -0.94 20.61
C ALA A 127 -1.49 -0.19 21.70
N GLY A 128 -1.81 1.06 21.44
CA GLY A 128 -3.11 1.66 21.73
C GLY A 128 -3.93 1.93 20.46
N MET A 129 -3.43 1.61 19.26
CA MET A 129 -4.08 1.93 17.98
C MET A 129 -4.92 0.75 17.46
N ALA A 130 -6.22 0.97 17.28
CA ALA A 130 -7.12 0.02 16.65
C ALA A 130 -6.64 -0.31 15.23
N CYS A 131 -6.27 -1.57 15.00
CA CYS A 131 -6.01 -2.09 13.65
C CYS A 131 -7.35 -2.44 13.00
N ARG A 132 -7.63 -1.91 11.81
CA ARG A 132 -8.84 -2.26 11.05
C ARG A 132 -8.51 -2.82 9.67
N ALA A 133 -9.44 -3.59 9.11
CA ALA A 133 -9.36 -3.95 7.70
C ALA A 133 -9.47 -2.68 6.84
N PHE A 134 -8.69 -2.60 5.76
CA PHE A 134 -8.79 -1.50 4.81
C PHE A 134 -10.17 -1.54 4.13
N PRO A 135 -10.97 -0.45 4.14
CA PRO A 135 -12.19 -0.40 3.36
C PRO A 135 -11.82 -0.46 1.88
N ILE A 136 -12.22 -1.53 1.20
CA ILE A 136 -12.06 -1.68 -0.26
C ILE A 136 -13.11 -0.86 -1.00
#